data_AF-A0A2E0VFT7-F1
#
_entry.id   AF-A0A2E0VFT7-F1
#
_cell.length_a   1.000
_cell.length_b   1.000
_cell.length_c   1.000
_cell.angle_alpha   90.00
_cell.angle_beta   90.00
_cell.angle_gamma   90.00
#
_symmetry.space_group_name_H-M   'P 1'
#
loop_
_entity.id
_entity.type
_entity.pdbx_description
1 polymer ?
#
loop_
_entity_poly.entity_id
_entity_poly.type
_entity_poly.pdbx_seq_one_letter_code
_entity_poly.pdbx_strand_id
1 'polypeptide(L)' 'MNKASRDASDNSSVDIARESRTARLTLLIDPHKKALFEQLCSQEDVTPSQKVRQFIREYIEQQMAEGASTDSRKDRS' A
#
# COMPACT_ATOMS: atom_id res chain seq x y z
N MET A 1 17.82 -36.66 -20.16
CA MET A 1 17.31 -36.70 -18.77
C MET A 1 16.94 -35.29 -18.33
N ASN A 2 15.83 -35.16 -17.61
CA ASN A 2 15.06 -33.93 -17.46
C ASN A 2 15.70 -32.88 -16.54
N LYS A 3 15.51 -31.62 -16.96
CA LYS A 3 15.47 -30.38 -16.17
C LYS A 3 14.73 -30.57 -14.85
N ALA A 4 15.35 -30.23 -13.73
CA ALA A 4 14.69 -29.73 -12.53
C ALA A 4 15.74 -29.21 -11.53
N SER A 5 15.82 -27.89 -11.40
CA SER A 5 15.81 -27.24 -10.08
C SER A 5 15.61 -25.75 -10.32
N ARG A 6 14.32 -25.37 -10.29
CA ARG A 6 13.89 -24.00 -10.06
C ARG A 6 13.96 -23.83 -8.55
N ASP A 7 14.95 -23.12 -8.05
CA ASP A 7 14.86 -22.53 -6.72
C ASP A 7 14.38 -21.10 -6.89
N ALA A 8 13.08 -21.00 -7.18
CA ALA A 8 12.29 -19.82 -6.94
C ALA A 8 11.89 -19.85 -5.46
N SER A 9 12.53 -19.03 -4.63
CA SER A 9 12.00 -18.54 -3.36
C SER A 9 12.98 -17.52 -2.76
N ASP A 10 13.14 -16.38 -3.44
CA ASP A 10 13.43 -15.13 -2.76
C ASP A 10 12.17 -14.27 -2.81
N ASN A 11 11.11 -14.78 -2.17
CA ASN A 11 10.02 -13.91 -1.77
C ASN A 11 10.45 -13.33 -0.42
N SER A 12 11.36 -12.37 -0.51
CA SER A 12 11.93 -11.64 0.62
C SER A 12 10.80 -11.24 1.57
N SER A 13 10.76 -11.98 2.68
CA SER A 13 10.20 -11.60 3.97
C SER A 13 9.26 -10.40 3.93
N VAL A 14 7.97 -10.66 3.67
CA VAL A 14 6.94 -9.86 4.33
C VAL A 14 6.85 -10.38 5.75
N ASP A 15 7.90 -10.10 6.53
CA ASP A 15 7.90 -10.24 7.96
C ASP A 15 6.86 -9.25 8.49
N ILE A 16 5.59 -9.67 8.58
CA ILE A 16 4.59 -9.07 9.46
C ILE A 16 4.95 -9.46 10.91
N ALA A 17 6.23 -9.29 11.27
CA ALA A 17 6.74 -9.45 12.61
C ALA A 17 6.50 -8.12 13.33
N ARG A 18 5.33 -8.05 13.98
CA ARG A 18 4.97 -7.36 15.24
C ARG A 18 6.00 -6.44 15.92
N GLU A 19 6.70 -5.58 15.18
CA GLU A 19 7.55 -4.52 15.68
C GLU A 19 7.12 -3.21 15.03
N SER A 20 6.67 -2.29 15.86
CA SER A 20 6.11 -0.99 15.51
C SER A 20 7.14 -0.08 14.86
N ARG A 21 7.39 -0.21 13.55
CA ARG A 21 8.18 0.79 12.81
C ARG A 21 7.24 1.79 12.16
N THR A 22 6.57 2.57 13.00
CA THR A 22 5.87 3.77 12.52
C THR A 22 6.92 4.73 11.96
N ALA A 23 7.00 4.84 10.64
CA ALA A 23 7.80 5.88 9.99
C ALA A 23 7.00 7.19 9.95
N ARG A 24 7.71 8.33 10.08
CA ARG A 24 7.11 9.66 9.95
C ARG A 24 7.17 10.11 8.49
N LEU A 25 6.03 10.48 7.93
CA LEU A 25 5.90 11.12 6.62
C LEU A 25 5.56 12.60 6.84
N THR A 26 6.41 13.50 6.33
CA THR A 26 6.16 14.95 6.35
C THR A 26 5.74 15.38 4.95
N LEU A 27 4.62 16.08 4.83
CA LEU A 27 4.05 16.54 3.57
C LEU A 27 3.78 18.05 3.69
N LEU A 28 4.00 18.78 2.61
CA LEU A 28 3.54 20.16 2.49
C LEU A 28 2.22 20.14 1.73
N ILE A 29 1.23 20.86 2.27
CA ILE A 29 -0.08 21.03 1.67
C ILE A 29 -0.46 22.50 1.76
N ASP A 30 -1.18 22.99 0.76
CA ASP A 30 -1.76 24.32 0.77
C ASP A 30 -2.61 24.53 2.06
N PRO A 31 -2.48 25.68 2.74
CA PRO A 31 -3.17 25.92 4.01
C PRO A 31 -4.71 25.90 3.89
N HIS A 32 -5.27 26.34 2.76
CA HIS A 32 -6.72 26.27 2.54
C HIS A 32 -7.18 24.81 2.37
N LYS A 33 -6.42 24.01 1.61
CA LYS A 33 -6.71 22.58 1.46
C LYS A 33 -6.60 21.82 2.78
N LYS A 34 -5.62 22.17 3.63
CA LYS A 34 -5.50 21.61 4.99
C LYS A 34 -6.74 21.91 5.82
N ALA A 35 -7.20 23.16 5.86
CA ALA A 35 -8.37 23.55 6.63
C ALA A 35 -9.64 22.81 6.18
N LEU A 36 -9.86 22.71 4.86
CA LEU A 36 -10.97 21.94 4.31
C LEU A 36 -10.88 20.46 4.64
N PHE A 37 -9.69 19.87 4.52
CA PHE A 37 -9.47 18.46 4.88
C PHE A 37 -9.75 18.19 6.36
N GLU A 38 -9.29 19.07 7.26
CA GLU A 38 -9.55 18.97 8.70
C GLU A 38 -11.04 19.10 9.03
N GLN A 39 -11.76 20.00 8.34
CA GLN A 39 -13.21 20.14 8.50
C GLN A 39 -13.95 18.87 8.06
N LEU A 40 -13.60 18.29 6.91
CA LEU A 40 -14.20 17.05 6.41
C LEU A 40 -13.93 15.88 7.35
N CYS A 41 -12.69 15.75 7.85
CA CYS A 41 -12.34 14.73 8.83
C CYS A 41 -13.16 14.88 10.13
N SER A 42 -13.35 16.11 10.60
CA SER A 42 -14.17 16.39 11.79
C SER A 42 -15.65 16.04 11.61
N GLN A 43 -16.19 16.15 10.39
CA GLN A 43 -17.59 15.77 10.10
C GLN A 43 -17.80 14.25 10.14
N GLU A 44 -16.76 13.48 9.85
CA GLU A 44 -16.77 12.02 9.84
C GLU A 44 -16.25 11.39 11.15
N ASP A 45 -15.98 12.20 12.17
CA ASP A 45 -15.40 11.77 13.45
C ASP A 45 -14.07 10.99 13.30
N VAL A 46 -13.23 11.44 12.36
CA VAL A 46 -11.90 10.87 12.12
C VAL A 46 -10.82 11.95 12.21
N THR A 47 -9.60 11.53 12.54
CA THR A 47 -8.44 12.42 12.49
C THR A 47 -7.83 12.47 11.08
N PRO A 48 -7.22 13.59 10.68
CA PRO A 48 -6.48 13.70 9.41
C PRO A 48 -5.47 12.57 9.20
N SER A 49 -4.78 12.15 10.26
CA SER A 49 -3.79 11.06 10.19
C SER A 49 -4.43 9.70 9.89
N GLN A 50 -5.63 9.43 10.40
CA GLN A 50 -6.35 8.19 10.07
C GLN A 50 -6.76 8.17 8.60
N LYS A 51 -7.32 9.28 8.09
CA LYS A 51 -7.76 9.35 6.70
C LYS A 51 -6.59 9.33 5.70
N VAL A 52 -5.47 9.99 6.02
CA VAL A 52 -4.23 9.88 5.20
C VAL A 52 -3.71 8.45 5.15
N ARG A 53 -3.71 7.72 6.27
CA ARG A 53 -3.31 6.31 6.28
C ARG A 53 -4.22 5.43 5.42
N GLN A 54 -5.53 5.71 5.44
CA GLN A 54 -6.50 5.04 4.58
C GLN A 54 -6.18 5.30 3.10
N PHE A 55 -6.02 6.56 2.70
CA PHE A 55 -5.67 6.91 1.31
C PHE A 55 -4.37 6.26 0.83
N ILE A 56 -3.34 6.24 1.67
CA ILE A 56 -2.07 5.58 1.34
C ILE A 56 -2.30 4.08 1.09
N ARG A 57 -3.08 3.42 1.93
CA ARG A 57 -3.39 1.99 1.79
C ARG A 57 -4.16 1.72 0.50
N GLU A 58 -5.24 2.46 0.27
CA GLU A 58 -6.10 2.31 -0.92
C GLU A 58 -5.30 2.55 -2.20
N TYR A 59 -4.41 3.55 -2.22
CA TYR A 59 -3.55 3.83 -3.37
C TYR A 59 -2.58 2.66 -3.66
N ILE A 60 -1.93 2.11 -2.64
CA ILE A 60 -1.03 0.96 -2.81
C ILE A 60 -1.79 -0.27 -3.30
N GLU A 61 -2.94 -0.57 -2.67
CA GLU A 61 -3.78 -1.71 -3.03
C GLU A 61 -4.27 -1.62 -4.47
N GLN A 62 -4.72 -0.43 -4.90
CA GLN A 62 -5.16 -0.20 -6.28
C GLN A 62 -4.02 -0.47 -7.28
N GLN A 63 -2.82 0.06 -7.03
CA GLN A 63 -1.67 -0.14 -7.93
C GLN A 63 -1.18 -1.59 -7.96
N MET A 64 -1.22 -2.28 -6.81
CA MET A 64 -0.86 -3.71 -6.73
C MET A 64 -1.87 -4.61 -7.46
N ALA A 65 -3.17 -4.29 -7.36
CA ALA A 65 -4.23 -5.02 -8.07
C ALA A 65 -4.16 -4.81 -9.60
N GLU A 66 -3.80 -3.61 -10.05
CA GLU A 66 -3.58 -3.29 -11.46
C GLU A 66 -2.37 -4.06 -12.03
N GLY A 67 -1.29 -4.23 -11.25
CA GLY A 67 -0.12 -5.02 -11.65
C GLY A 67 -0.37 -6.54 -11.70
N ALA A 68 -1.10 -7.09 -10.72
CA ALA A 68 -1.38 -8.52 -10.61
C ALA A 68 -2.29 -9.06 -11.73
N SER A 69 -3.06 -8.19 -12.39
CA SER A 69 -3.96 -8.55 -13.49
C SER A 69 -3.22 -8.96 -14.79
N THR A 70 -1.90 -8.77 -14.85
CA THR A 70 -1.10 -9.04 -16.07
C THR A 70 -0.38 -10.39 -16.09
N ASP A 71 -0.38 -11.16 -14.99
CA ASP A 71 0.43 -12.39 -14.86
C ASP A 71 -0.39 -13.70 -14.83
N SER A 72 -1.49 -13.77 -15.60
CA SER A 72 -2.31 -15.00 -15.72
C SER A 72 -2.28 -15.65 -17.12
N ARG A 73 -1.30 -15.32 -17.97
CA ARG A 73 -1.13 -15.96 -19.30
C ARG A 73 0.27 -16.54 -19.53
N LYS A 74 0.81 -17.32 -18.59
CA LYS A 74 1.97 -18.17 -18.89
C LYS A 74 1.97 -19.50 -18.16
N ASP A 75 0.85 -20.22 -18.21
CA ASP A 75 0.84 -21.67 -18.01
C ASP A 75 -0.17 -22.31 -18.96
N ARG A 76 0.26 -22.52 -20.20
CA ARG A 76 -0.26 -23.52 -21.15
C ARG A 76 0.72 -23.69 -22.30
N SER A 77 1.75 -24.50 -22.07
CA SER A 77 2.46 -25.27 -23.11
C SER A 77 3.04 -26.51 -22.47
#